data_AF-A0A815K2T2-F1
#
_entry.id   AF-A0A815K2T2-F1
#
_cell.length_a   1.000
_cell.length_b   1.000
_cell.length_c   1.000
_cell.angle_alpha   90.00
_cell.angle_beta   90.00
_cell.angle_gamma   90.00
#
_symmetry.space_group_name_H-M   'P 1'
#
loop_
_entity.id
_entity.type
_entity.pdbx_description
1 polymer ?
#
loop_
_entity_poly.entity_id
_entity_poly.type
_entity_poly.pdbx_seq_one_letter_code
_entity_poly.pdbx_strand_id
1 'polypeptide(L)'
;MILLIVGHLYNSSFFQLFKNQQTNPIIFARMKTMKIKIDDYSYEWSFQLIILIKHTCSGWTFIRSGFIYTQILYGKNEYPIHIISTHLQPSDHRGCYLSSEEKIREKQMHEIIGFLDERNISKNELVFFLGDFNIDKYNIEQYETMIDILRVKQQDLYPTSVLCSWDSSFNAMTTTTTHQQNQLLDYIFIYKDHAPNNSLWYNLIIDRMASEQWHLLGKNRMFYNTRNIPLIELSDHYPVVGFFNLSKHQWPDRPSGVLTYVQIVTADTDLPVIIHDRNILIGNSSNESGSLFILTNNASPRRHRCLRSEQYIILIDGDKPEFYLSDAKYFRMKYGMEQVNRFLKIIQIDNQTKCMQTNSTFILQTRLSTGYFYVNNTSSHLCACTNDREQAQQFRLIEVQRKNISCTINH
;
A
#
# COMPACT_ATOMS: atom_id res chain seq x y z
N MET A 1 -15.40 -8.05 -17.90
CA MET A 1 -14.75 -7.28 -16.81
C MET A 1 -13.32 -7.02 -17.26
N ILE A 2 -12.93 -5.76 -17.44
CA ILE A 2 -11.53 -5.39 -17.70
C ILE A 2 -10.95 -4.99 -16.35
N LEU A 3 -9.94 -5.73 -15.89
CA LEU A 3 -9.23 -5.48 -14.65
C LEU A 3 -7.84 -4.95 -15.01
N LEU A 4 -7.56 -3.70 -14.67
CA LEU A 4 -6.23 -3.11 -14.80
C LEU A 4 -5.65 -2.94 -13.39
N ILE A 5 -4.45 -3.47 -13.16
CA ILE A 5 -3.74 -3.39 -11.88
C ILE A 5 -2.41 -2.68 -12.12
N VAL A 6 -2.15 -1.63 -11.34
CA VAL A 6 -0.85 -0.95 -11.29
C VAL A 6 -0.16 -1.33 -9.98
N GLY A 7 1.13 -1.67 -10.05
CA GLY A 7 1.99 -1.86 -8.88
C GLY A 7 3.46 -1.96 -9.28
N HIS A 8 4.36 -1.48 -8.43
CA HIS A 8 5.80 -1.62 -8.64
C HIS A 8 6.22 -3.09 -8.51
N LEU A 9 6.57 -3.73 -9.63
CA LEU A 9 7.12 -5.10 -9.64
C LEU A 9 8.56 -5.07 -10.15
N TYR A 10 9.50 -5.41 -9.28
CA TYR A 10 10.91 -5.63 -9.65
C TYR A 10 11.05 -6.99 -10.32
N ASN A 11 11.03 -7.04 -11.66
CA ASN A 11 11.69 -8.12 -12.37
C ASN A 11 12.13 -7.69 -13.78
N SER A 12 13.44 -7.56 -13.97
CA SER A 12 14.08 -7.14 -15.22
C SER A 12 14.73 -8.35 -15.90
N SER A 13 14.11 -8.92 -16.93
CA SER A 13 14.83 -9.90 -17.78
C SER A 13 14.15 -10.21 -19.12
N PHE A 14 13.71 -9.22 -19.91
CA PHE A 14 13.36 -9.47 -21.33
C PHE A 14 13.44 -8.17 -22.18
N PHE A 15 14.64 -7.72 -22.57
CA PHE A 15 14.76 -6.61 -23.53
C PHE A 15 15.87 -6.85 -24.56
N GLN A 16 15.53 -6.67 -25.84
CA GLN A 16 16.49 -6.54 -26.95
C GLN A 16 16.34 -5.12 -27.50
N LEU A 17 17.42 -4.33 -27.40
CA LEU A 17 17.44 -2.90 -27.74
C LEU A 17 17.87 -2.71 -29.20
N PHE A 18 17.13 -1.93 -29.98
CA PHE A 18 17.59 -1.41 -31.27
C PHE A 18 17.96 0.07 -31.14
N LYS A 19 19.16 0.43 -31.59
CA LYS A 19 19.66 1.81 -31.62
C LYS A 19 19.60 2.30 -33.07
N ASN A 20 18.72 3.24 -33.37
CA ASN A 20 18.72 3.91 -34.68
C ASN A 20 19.61 5.16 -34.60
N GLN A 21 20.56 5.31 -35.52
CA GLN A 21 21.71 6.20 -35.36
C GLN A 21 21.51 7.63 -35.88
N GLN A 22 20.30 8.07 -36.25
CA GLN A 22 20.15 9.39 -36.90
C GLN A 22 18.98 10.29 -36.49
N THR A 23 18.18 9.97 -35.47
CA THR A 23 17.28 10.95 -34.82
C THR A 23 17.13 10.60 -33.33
N ASN A 24 16.83 11.60 -32.49
CA ASN A 24 16.60 11.53 -31.02
C ASN A 24 16.24 10.14 -30.47
N PRO A 25 16.78 9.69 -29.31
CA PRO A 25 16.75 8.28 -28.90
C PRO A 25 15.35 7.81 -28.48
N ILE A 26 14.48 7.57 -29.46
CA ILE A 26 13.29 6.74 -29.30
C ILE A 26 13.80 5.30 -29.39
N ILE A 27 13.83 4.60 -28.26
CA ILE A 27 14.17 3.18 -28.23
C ILE A 27 12.92 2.41 -28.63
N PHE A 28 12.87 1.94 -29.87
CA PHE A 28 11.84 1.00 -30.30
C PHE A 28 12.18 -0.40 -29.78
N ALA A 29 11.46 -0.86 -28.76
CA ALA A 29 11.41 -2.27 -28.39
C ALA A 29 10.10 -2.86 -28.89
N ARG A 30 10.14 -3.75 -29.88
CA ARG A 30 8.98 -4.52 -30.35
C ARG A 30 9.04 -5.91 -29.70
N MET A 31 8.17 -6.18 -28.73
CA MET A 31 7.98 -7.55 -28.23
C MET A 31 7.09 -8.35 -29.19
N LYS A 32 7.43 -9.64 -29.38
CA LYS A 32 6.58 -10.62 -30.06
C LYS A 32 5.32 -10.86 -29.22
N THR A 33 4.20 -11.01 -29.92
CA THR A 33 2.87 -11.41 -29.45
C THR A 33 2.97 -12.47 -28.34
N MET A 34 2.49 -12.16 -27.13
CA MET A 34 2.33 -13.11 -26.04
C MET A 34 0.84 -13.44 -25.93
N LYS A 35 0.45 -14.71 -26.00
CA LYS A 35 -0.94 -15.11 -25.72
C LYS A 35 -1.02 -15.56 -24.26
N ILE A 36 -1.82 -14.86 -23.46
CA ILE A 36 -2.09 -15.25 -22.07
C ILE A 36 -3.57 -15.62 -22.00
N LYS A 37 -3.86 -16.78 -21.45
CA LYS A 37 -5.24 -17.24 -21.21
C LYS A 37 -5.54 -17.09 -19.73
N ILE A 38 -6.48 -16.22 -19.39
CA ILE A 38 -7.03 -16.08 -18.03
C ILE A 38 -8.53 -16.42 -18.19
N ASP A 39 -8.96 -17.53 -17.59
CA ASP A 39 -10.30 -18.13 -17.77
C ASP A 39 -10.65 -18.52 -19.22
N ASP A 40 -11.94 -18.57 -19.57
CA ASP A 40 -12.46 -18.84 -20.93
C ASP A 40 -12.19 -17.71 -21.94
N TYR A 41 -11.42 -16.68 -21.55
CA TYR A 41 -11.09 -15.54 -22.39
C TYR A 41 -9.65 -15.64 -22.90
N SER A 42 -9.48 -15.60 -24.21
CA SER A 42 -8.19 -15.46 -24.89
C SER A 42 -7.84 -13.98 -25.03
N TYR A 43 -6.67 -13.59 -24.52
CA TYR A 43 -6.13 -12.24 -24.69
C TYR A 43 -4.99 -12.29 -25.70
N GLU A 44 -5.12 -11.53 -26.77
CA GLU A 44 -4.04 -11.34 -27.75
C GLU A 44 -3.49 -9.92 -27.63
N TRP A 45 -2.23 -9.83 -27.22
CA TRP A 45 -1.48 -8.58 -27.20
C TRP A 45 -0.97 -8.32 -28.61
N SER A 46 -1.46 -7.29 -29.28
CA SER A 46 -1.05 -7.04 -30.65
C SER A 46 0.27 -6.26 -30.70
N PHE A 47 0.49 -5.24 -29.85
CA PHE A 47 1.70 -4.39 -29.93
C PHE A 47 2.04 -3.67 -28.61
N GLN A 48 3.33 -3.70 -28.20
CA GLN A 48 3.91 -2.87 -27.14
C GLN A 48 4.97 -1.94 -27.74
N LEU A 49 4.96 -0.66 -27.34
CA LEU A 49 5.95 0.34 -27.68
C LEU A 49 6.40 1.07 -26.41
N ILE A 50 7.70 1.02 -26.12
CA ILE A 50 8.31 1.76 -25.00
C ILE A 50 8.84 3.08 -25.53
N ILE A 51 8.47 4.19 -24.89
CA ILE A 51 8.98 5.51 -25.23
C ILE A 51 9.62 6.11 -24.00
N LEU A 52 10.88 6.50 -24.18
CA LEU A 52 11.62 7.26 -23.19
C LEU A 52 11.23 8.73 -23.33
N ILE A 53 10.85 9.35 -22.21
CA ILE A 53 10.47 10.75 -22.20
C ILE A 53 11.75 11.60 -22.23
N LYS A 54 11.72 12.67 -23.02
CA LYS A 54 12.89 13.55 -23.20
C LYS A 54 13.14 14.44 -21.99
N HIS A 55 12.09 14.80 -21.26
CA HIS A 55 12.19 15.67 -20.09
C HIS A 55 12.17 14.86 -18.79
N THR A 56 13.30 14.85 -18.09
CA THR A 56 13.45 14.26 -16.75
C THR A 56 14.36 15.14 -15.93
N CYS A 57 14.13 15.24 -14.62
CA CYS A 57 15.07 15.86 -13.70
C CYS A 57 15.38 14.91 -12.55
N SER A 58 16.61 14.42 -12.49
CA SER A 58 17.13 13.64 -11.36
C SER A 58 18.64 13.83 -11.33
N GLY A 59 19.26 13.60 -10.17
CA GLY A 59 20.71 13.66 -10.03
C GLY A 59 21.41 12.80 -11.08
N TRP A 60 22.02 13.45 -12.07
CA TRP A 60 22.89 13.05 -13.18
C TRP A 60 22.97 11.62 -13.76
N THR A 61 22.38 10.51 -13.25
CA THR A 61 22.70 9.19 -13.86
C THR A 61 21.77 7.97 -13.75
N PHE A 62 20.56 7.93 -13.15
CA PHE A 62 19.95 6.59 -12.93
C PHE A 62 18.45 6.33 -13.20
N ILE A 63 17.61 7.29 -13.58
CA ILE A 63 16.20 6.99 -13.89
C ILE A 63 15.81 7.55 -15.24
N ARG A 64 15.43 6.66 -16.16
CA ARG A 64 14.78 7.03 -17.42
C ARG A 64 13.28 6.93 -17.20
N SER A 65 12.62 8.03 -16.85
CA SER A 65 11.17 8.10 -16.88
C SER A 65 10.69 8.02 -18.33
N GLY A 66 9.54 7.41 -18.52
CA GLY A 66 9.03 7.04 -19.83
C GLY A 66 7.57 6.68 -19.74
N PHE A 67 6.97 6.39 -20.89
CA PHE A 67 5.69 5.73 -20.93
C PHE A 67 5.75 4.52 -21.86
N ILE A 68 4.89 3.54 -21.59
CA ILE A 68 4.69 2.38 -22.43
C ILE A 68 3.29 2.47 -23.01
N TYR A 69 3.21 2.47 -24.33
CA TYR A 69 1.96 2.32 -25.06
C TYR A 69 1.74 0.86 -25.43
N THR A 70 0.54 0.36 -25.17
CA THR A 70 0.15 -1.00 -25.52
C THR A 70 -1.25 -1.03 -26.11
N GLN A 71 -1.44 -1.81 -27.17
CA GLN A 71 -2.76 -2.15 -27.69
C GLN A 71 -3.07 -3.61 -27.38
N ILE A 72 -4.25 -3.84 -26.81
CA ILE A 72 -4.78 -5.15 -26.47
C ILE A 72 -6.06 -5.37 -27.27
N LEU A 73 -6.23 -6.58 -27.82
CA LEU A 73 -7.49 -7.00 -28.41
C LEU A 73 -8.27 -7.80 -27.37
N TYR A 74 -9.42 -7.28 -26.95
CA TYR A 74 -10.22 -7.84 -25.86
C TYR A 74 -11.44 -8.62 -26.34
N GLY A 75 -11.57 -9.84 -25.84
CA GLY A 75 -12.72 -10.71 -26.08
C GLY A 75 -12.75 -11.30 -27.49
N LYS A 76 -13.80 -12.07 -27.78
CA LYS A 76 -13.96 -12.79 -29.06
C LYS A 76 -14.10 -11.85 -30.27
N ASN A 77 -14.54 -10.62 -30.05
CA ASN A 77 -14.71 -9.61 -31.08
C ASN A 77 -13.45 -8.74 -31.28
N GLU A 78 -12.34 -9.10 -30.62
CA GLU A 78 -11.04 -8.41 -30.74
C GLU A 78 -11.15 -6.89 -30.51
N TYR A 79 -11.95 -6.47 -29.53
CA TYR A 79 -12.21 -5.06 -29.27
C TYR A 79 -10.92 -4.34 -28.84
N PRO A 80 -10.47 -3.28 -29.54
CA PRO A 80 -9.21 -2.62 -29.21
C PRO A 80 -9.26 -1.82 -27.92
N ILE A 81 -8.26 -2.04 -27.07
CA ILE A 81 -8.00 -1.27 -25.85
C ILE A 81 -6.57 -0.75 -25.91
N HIS A 82 -6.44 0.56 -25.76
CA HIS A 82 -5.17 1.27 -25.77
C HIS A 82 -4.82 1.67 -24.34
N ILE A 83 -3.58 1.41 -23.95
CA ILE A 83 -3.08 1.65 -22.61
C ILE A 83 -1.80 2.45 -22.71
N ILE A 84 -1.77 3.59 -22.05
CA ILE A 84 -0.58 4.38 -21.81
C ILE A 84 -0.23 4.22 -20.34
N SER A 85 0.89 3.57 -20.05
CA SER A 85 1.38 3.41 -18.69
C SER A 85 2.60 4.28 -18.45
N THR A 86 2.66 5.04 -17.35
CA THR A 86 3.72 6.02 -17.09
C THR A 86 4.13 6.04 -15.62
N HIS A 87 5.32 6.54 -15.34
CA HIS A 87 5.73 6.96 -14.00
C HIS A 87 6.38 8.33 -14.17
N LEU A 88 5.63 9.38 -13.82
CA LEU A 88 6.05 10.77 -14.03
C LEU A 88 7.11 11.20 -13.02
N GLN A 89 7.70 12.37 -13.26
CA GLN A 89 8.74 12.96 -12.43
C GLN A 89 8.33 13.01 -10.94
N PRO A 90 9.04 12.29 -10.04
CA PRO A 90 8.80 12.37 -8.62
C PRO A 90 9.19 13.74 -8.07
N SER A 91 8.65 14.06 -6.90
CA SER A 91 9.00 15.28 -6.19
C SER A 91 10.37 15.11 -5.50
N ASP A 92 11.47 15.22 -6.26
CA ASP A 92 12.86 15.12 -5.79
C ASP A 92 13.59 16.48 -5.78
N HIS A 93 13.68 17.05 -4.58
CA HIS A 93 14.32 18.32 -4.31
C HIS A 93 15.83 18.37 -4.65
N ARG A 94 16.47 17.24 -5.02
CA ARG A 94 17.91 17.14 -5.33
C ARG A 94 18.24 17.09 -6.82
N GLY A 95 17.24 17.08 -7.70
CA GLY A 95 17.45 16.81 -9.14
C GLY A 95 17.06 17.92 -10.10
N CYS A 96 16.19 18.85 -9.67
CA CYS A 96 15.45 19.74 -10.57
C CYS A 96 15.91 21.21 -10.46
N TYR A 97 17.22 21.45 -10.53
CA TYR A 97 17.81 22.78 -10.34
C TYR A 97 17.44 23.83 -11.40
N LEU A 98 17.03 23.41 -12.59
CA LEU A 98 16.78 24.29 -13.75
C LEU A 98 15.28 24.46 -14.07
N SER A 99 14.39 23.73 -13.41
CA SER A 99 12.93 23.74 -13.63
C SER A 99 12.21 23.10 -12.45
N SER A 100 11.01 23.56 -12.10
CA SER A 100 10.21 22.85 -11.10
C SER A 100 9.78 21.46 -11.58
N GLU A 101 9.63 20.53 -10.65
CA GLU A 101 9.16 19.16 -10.90
C GLU A 101 7.78 19.15 -11.57
N GLU A 102 6.91 20.08 -11.16
CA GLU A 102 5.58 20.30 -11.72
C GLU A 102 5.64 20.58 -13.24
N LYS A 103 6.47 21.54 -13.65
CA LYS A 103 6.67 21.88 -15.06
C LYS A 103 7.30 20.74 -15.85
N ILE A 104 8.11 19.89 -15.20
CA ILE A 104 8.60 18.68 -15.85
C ILE A 104 7.45 17.70 -16.06
N ARG A 105 6.62 17.42 -15.06
CA ARG A 105 5.44 16.56 -15.22
C ARG A 105 4.51 17.07 -16.33
N GLU A 106 4.25 18.37 -16.42
CA GLU A 106 3.47 18.97 -17.52
C GLU A 106 4.07 18.65 -18.90
N LYS A 107 5.38 18.85 -19.08
CA LYS A 107 6.07 18.52 -20.35
C LYS A 107 5.97 17.03 -20.67
N GLN A 108 6.13 16.17 -19.67
CA GLN A 108 6.00 14.72 -19.84
C GLN A 108 4.58 14.34 -20.30
N MET A 109 3.55 14.96 -19.72
CA MET A 109 2.15 14.75 -20.12
C MET A 109 1.87 15.28 -21.54
N HIS A 110 2.45 16.41 -21.93
CA HIS A 110 2.35 16.90 -23.31
C HIS A 110 3.04 15.98 -24.33
N GLU A 111 4.18 15.37 -23.99
CA GLU A 111 4.83 14.36 -24.85
C GLU A 111 3.93 13.13 -25.05
N ILE A 112 3.28 12.66 -23.98
CA ILE A 112 2.33 11.55 -24.02
C ILE A 112 1.14 11.88 -24.94
N ILE A 113 0.61 13.09 -24.85
CA ILE A 113 -0.56 13.50 -25.64
C ILE A 113 -0.19 13.75 -27.11
N GLY A 114 0.95 14.37 -27.39
CA GLY A 114 1.45 14.50 -28.77
C GLY A 114 1.62 13.14 -29.44
N PHE A 115 2.17 12.16 -28.71
CA PHE A 115 2.27 10.78 -29.18
C PHE A 115 0.91 10.12 -29.49
N LEU A 116 -0.11 10.42 -28.69
CA LEU A 116 -1.46 9.88 -28.86
C LEU A 116 -2.19 10.54 -30.04
N ASP A 117 -2.08 11.86 -30.17
CA ASP A 117 -2.68 12.64 -31.25
C ASP A 117 -2.17 12.17 -32.63
N GLU A 118 -0.89 11.81 -32.75
CA GLU A 118 -0.30 11.24 -33.97
C GLU A 118 -0.87 9.89 -34.39
N ARG A 119 -1.50 9.14 -33.47
CA ARG A 119 -2.05 7.79 -33.76
C ARG A 119 -3.42 7.79 -34.37
N ASN A 120 -4.17 8.88 -34.21
CA ASN A 120 -5.53 9.01 -34.70
C ASN A 120 -6.41 7.79 -34.34
N ILE A 121 -6.41 7.43 -33.04
CA ILE A 121 -7.18 6.31 -32.50
C ILE A 121 -8.67 6.56 -32.73
N SER A 122 -9.41 5.51 -33.10
CA SER A 122 -10.85 5.65 -33.32
C SER A 122 -11.57 6.00 -32.03
N LYS A 123 -12.51 6.95 -32.06
CA LYS A 123 -13.33 7.35 -30.89
C LYS A 123 -14.16 6.20 -30.29
N ASN A 124 -14.34 5.13 -31.06
CA ASN A 124 -15.06 3.93 -30.62
C ASN A 124 -14.15 2.92 -29.91
N GLU A 125 -12.86 3.20 -29.73
CA GLU A 125 -11.89 2.35 -29.03
C GLU A 125 -11.58 2.93 -27.65
N LEU A 126 -11.31 2.07 -26.66
CA LEU A 126 -11.01 2.53 -25.30
C LEU A 126 -9.56 2.97 -25.18
N VAL A 127 -9.32 4.09 -24.50
CA VAL A 127 -7.97 4.59 -24.18
C VAL A 127 -7.87 4.86 -22.68
N PHE A 128 -6.87 4.24 -22.05
CA PHE A 128 -6.57 4.40 -20.63
C PHE A 128 -5.18 5.00 -20.43
N PHE A 129 -5.05 5.84 -19.41
CA PHE A 129 -3.77 6.25 -18.85
C PHE A 129 -3.63 5.69 -17.45
N LEU A 130 -2.50 5.09 -17.11
CA LEU A 130 -2.31 4.48 -15.79
C LEU A 130 -0.89 4.56 -15.25
N GLY A 131 -0.75 4.61 -13.94
CA GLY A 131 0.56 4.64 -13.29
C GLY A 131 0.63 5.61 -12.12
N ASP A 132 1.87 5.87 -11.70
CA ASP A 132 2.21 6.90 -10.72
C ASP A 132 2.44 8.22 -11.45
N PHE A 133 1.52 9.17 -11.25
CA PHE A 133 1.61 10.49 -11.87
C PHE A 133 2.40 11.47 -11.00
N ASN A 134 2.75 11.12 -9.76
CA ASN A 134 3.41 11.99 -8.79
C ASN A 134 2.69 13.35 -8.62
N ILE A 135 1.37 13.35 -8.79
CA ILE A 135 0.49 14.52 -8.61
C ILE A 135 -0.57 14.12 -7.60
N ASP A 136 -0.55 14.78 -6.44
CA ASP A 136 -1.51 14.48 -5.38
C ASP A 136 -2.91 14.99 -5.73
N LYS A 137 -3.93 14.14 -5.58
CA LYS A 137 -5.34 14.47 -5.88
C LYS A 137 -5.81 15.70 -5.11
N TYR A 138 -5.26 15.88 -3.91
CA TYR A 138 -5.67 16.95 -3.00
C TYR A 138 -4.93 18.27 -3.24
N ASN A 139 -3.88 18.26 -4.07
CA ASN A 139 -3.36 19.47 -4.69
C ASN A 139 -4.21 19.80 -5.93
N ILE A 140 -5.30 20.55 -5.69
CA ILE A 140 -6.33 20.82 -6.70
C ILE A 140 -5.75 21.46 -7.96
N GLU A 141 -4.84 22.42 -7.84
CA GLU A 141 -4.26 23.14 -8.99
C GLU A 141 -3.48 22.20 -9.91
N GLN A 142 -2.56 21.39 -9.37
CA GLN A 142 -1.81 20.44 -10.18
C GLN A 142 -2.69 19.31 -10.71
N TYR A 143 -3.64 18.84 -9.92
CA TYR A 143 -4.55 17.77 -10.33
C TYR A 143 -5.44 18.23 -11.49
N GLU A 144 -6.06 19.41 -11.43
CA GLU A 144 -6.86 19.96 -12.53
C GLU A 144 -6.01 20.17 -13.79
N THR A 145 -4.78 20.69 -13.63
CA THR A 145 -3.83 20.82 -14.75
C THR A 145 -3.52 19.48 -15.42
N MET A 146 -3.32 18.41 -14.65
CA MET A 146 -3.12 17.05 -15.18
C MET A 146 -4.36 16.56 -15.96
N ILE A 147 -5.55 16.75 -15.41
CA ILE A 147 -6.81 16.34 -16.06
C ILE A 147 -6.98 17.04 -17.41
N ASP A 148 -6.67 18.33 -17.47
CA ASP A 148 -6.78 19.13 -18.69
C ASP A 148 -5.74 18.76 -19.74
N ILE A 149 -4.46 18.65 -19.36
CA ILE A 149 -3.39 18.28 -20.30
C ILE A 149 -3.65 16.90 -20.89
N LEU A 150 -3.94 15.90 -20.04
CA LEU A 150 -4.17 14.52 -20.48
C LEU A 150 -5.54 14.33 -21.14
N ARG A 151 -6.43 15.33 -21.08
CA ARG A 151 -7.82 15.29 -21.56
C ARG A 151 -8.57 14.05 -21.05
N VAL A 152 -8.45 13.76 -19.76
CA VAL A 152 -9.05 12.59 -19.12
C VAL A 152 -10.32 12.95 -18.34
N LYS A 153 -11.13 11.94 -18.00
CA LYS A 153 -12.19 12.13 -17.01
C LYS A 153 -11.58 12.21 -15.61
N GLN A 154 -12.15 13.07 -14.76
CA GLN A 154 -11.84 13.08 -13.33
C GLN A 154 -12.10 11.69 -12.73
N GLN A 155 -11.22 11.30 -11.81
CA GLN A 155 -11.26 10.00 -11.18
C GLN A 155 -12.16 10.02 -9.93
N ASP A 156 -13.08 9.05 -9.86
CA ASP A 156 -13.89 8.76 -8.67
C ASP A 156 -13.32 7.55 -7.92
N LEU A 157 -13.20 7.66 -6.59
CA LEU A 157 -12.83 6.52 -5.75
C LEU A 157 -14.06 5.66 -5.51
N TYR A 158 -13.90 4.34 -5.61
CA TYR A 158 -14.93 3.42 -5.18
C TYR A 158 -15.17 3.54 -3.66
N PRO A 159 -16.41 3.43 -3.14
CA PRO A 159 -16.72 3.71 -1.74
C PRO A 159 -15.91 2.92 -0.70
N THR A 160 -15.42 1.72 -1.02
CA THR A 160 -14.61 0.88 -0.11
C THR A 160 -13.10 1.06 -0.27
N SER A 161 -12.66 1.98 -1.14
CA SER A 161 -11.25 2.27 -1.38
C SER A 161 -10.55 2.82 -0.14
N VAL A 162 -9.25 2.55 0.03
CA VAL A 162 -8.42 3.47 0.83
C VAL A 162 -8.34 4.81 0.11
N LEU A 163 -8.02 5.88 0.84
CA LEU A 163 -8.04 7.24 0.29
C LEU A 163 -6.71 7.65 -0.34
N CYS A 164 -5.59 7.09 0.13
CA CYS A 164 -4.24 7.45 -0.34
C CYS A 164 -3.56 6.21 -0.96
N SER A 165 -2.84 6.40 -2.08
CA SER A 165 -2.01 5.36 -2.68
C SER A 165 -0.61 5.32 -2.08
N TRP A 166 -0.13 6.45 -1.54
CA TRP A 166 1.06 6.55 -0.72
C TRP A 166 0.68 6.97 0.70
N ASP A 167 0.90 6.10 1.68
CA ASP A 167 0.39 6.28 3.05
C ASP A 167 1.53 6.12 4.06
N SER A 168 2.08 7.23 4.53
CA SER A 168 3.11 7.28 5.58
C SER A 168 2.64 6.79 6.94
N SER A 169 1.33 6.80 7.18
CA SER A 169 0.73 6.44 8.47
C SER A 169 0.54 4.92 8.62
N PHE A 170 0.28 4.21 7.50
CA PHE A 170 -0.07 2.78 7.52
C PHE A 170 0.79 1.90 6.61
N ASN A 171 1.69 2.44 5.80
CA ASN A 171 2.60 1.60 5.01
C ASN A 171 3.95 1.49 5.74
N ALA A 172 4.32 0.30 6.20
CA ALA A 172 5.56 0.13 6.94
C ALA A 172 6.82 0.53 6.14
N MET A 173 6.77 0.56 4.81
CA MET A 173 7.91 0.94 3.96
C MET A 173 8.08 2.46 3.79
N THR A 174 7.04 3.25 4.01
CA THR A 174 7.09 4.72 3.92
C THR A 174 7.54 5.37 5.24
N THR A 175 7.40 4.68 6.39
CA THR A 175 7.77 5.18 7.73
C THR A 175 9.24 5.56 7.91
N THR A 176 10.12 5.11 7.01
CA THR A 176 11.56 5.45 7.03
C THR A 176 11.90 6.77 6.32
N THR A 177 10.90 7.41 5.70
CA THR A 177 11.08 8.67 4.97
C THR A 177 10.81 9.87 5.86
N THR A 178 11.49 10.99 5.59
CA THR A 178 11.23 12.28 6.27
C THR A 178 9.94 12.95 5.79
N HIS A 179 9.30 12.39 4.76
CA HIS A 179 8.03 12.86 4.21
C HIS A 179 6.90 12.18 4.99
N GLN A 180 6.12 12.95 5.74
CA GLN A 180 5.05 12.42 6.61
C GLN A 180 3.65 12.75 6.06
N GLN A 181 3.52 12.95 4.76
CA GLN A 181 2.28 13.41 4.13
C GLN A 181 1.67 12.31 3.27
N ASN A 182 0.49 11.82 3.63
CA ASN A 182 -0.22 10.83 2.83
C ASN A 182 -0.72 11.46 1.54
N GLN A 183 -0.57 10.77 0.41
CA GLN A 183 -0.86 11.30 -0.93
C GLN A 183 -1.59 10.28 -1.79
N LEU A 184 -2.42 10.78 -2.70
CA LEU A 184 -3.00 9.97 -3.77
C LEU A 184 -2.28 10.33 -5.08
N LEU A 185 -1.36 9.47 -5.50
CA LEU A 185 -0.44 9.72 -6.63
C LEU A 185 -0.68 8.77 -7.82
N ASP A 186 -1.30 7.63 -7.56
CA ASP A 186 -1.50 6.55 -8.51
C ASP A 186 -2.93 6.57 -9.06
N TYR A 187 -3.05 6.50 -10.39
CA TYR A 187 -4.34 6.62 -11.06
C TYR A 187 -4.48 5.66 -12.23
N ILE A 188 -5.73 5.36 -12.57
CA ILE A 188 -6.13 4.79 -13.85
C ILE A 188 -7.26 5.67 -14.41
N PHE A 189 -6.93 6.46 -15.42
CA PHE A 189 -7.83 7.39 -16.09
C PHE A 189 -8.40 6.83 -17.39
N ILE A 190 -9.60 7.28 -17.75
CA ILE A 190 -10.16 7.12 -19.09
C ILE A 190 -9.97 8.41 -19.87
N TYR A 191 -9.47 8.30 -21.10
CA TYR A 191 -9.42 9.41 -22.03
C TYR A 191 -10.82 9.91 -22.38
N LYS A 192 -11.08 11.21 -22.23
CA LYS A 192 -12.43 11.79 -22.22
C LYS A 192 -13.20 11.52 -23.51
N ASP A 193 -12.52 11.62 -24.66
CA ASP A 193 -13.13 11.48 -25.99
C ASP A 193 -13.35 10.02 -26.42
N HIS A 194 -12.83 9.07 -25.64
CA HIS A 194 -12.90 7.62 -25.87
C HIS A 194 -13.69 6.89 -24.78
N ALA A 195 -14.25 7.63 -23.83
CA ALA A 195 -15.03 7.07 -22.75
C ALA A 195 -16.43 6.68 -23.25
N PRO A 196 -16.94 5.49 -22.89
CA PRO A 196 -18.31 5.13 -23.22
C PRO A 196 -19.32 6.13 -22.64
N ASN A 197 -20.41 6.36 -23.37
CA ASN A 197 -21.51 7.20 -22.88
C ASN A 197 -22.17 6.54 -21.65
N ASN A 198 -22.53 7.36 -20.67
CA ASN A 198 -23.23 6.95 -19.44
C ASN A 198 -22.50 5.87 -18.61
N SER A 199 -21.21 5.65 -18.82
CA SER A 199 -20.41 4.76 -17.97
C SER A 199 -19.78 5.54 -16.82
N LEU A 200 -19.96 5.04 -15.61
CA LEU A 200 -19.21 5.47 -14.43
C LEU A 200 -17.92 4.64 -14.33
N TRP A 201 -16.81 5.30 -14.05
CA TRP A 201 -15.49 4.67 -13.91
C TRP A 201 -14.94 4.94 -12.52
N TYR A 202 -14.45 3.88 -11.86
CA TYR A 202 -13.90 3.96 -10.53
C TYR A 202 -12.44 3.53 -10.50
N ASN A 203 -11.70 4.10 -9.55
CA ASN A 203 -10.48 3.51 -9.03
C ASN A 203 -10.75 2.96 -7.63
N LEU A 204 -10.20 1.79 -7.37
CA LEU A 204 -10.18 1.15 -6.06
C LEU A 204 -8.73 0.94 -5.68
N ILE A 205 -8.27 1.69 -4.68
CA ILE A 205 -6.96 1.51 -4.08
C ILE A 205 -7.08 0.40 -3.05
N ILE A 206 -6.18 -0.57 -3.13
CA ILE A 206 -6.22 -1.76 -2.27
C ILE A 206 -4.94 -1.86 -1.45
N ASP A 207 -5.08 -1.82 -0.13
CA ASP A 207 -4.02 -2.03 0.85
C ASP A 207 -3.69 -3.52 1.07
N ARG A 208 -3.58 -4.28 -0.03
CA ARG A 208 -3.26 -5.70 0.07
C ARG A 208 -1.83 -5.89 0.55
N MET A 209 -1.73 -6.63 1.65
CA MET A 209 -0.47 -7.13 2.15
C MET A 209 -0.04 -8.41 1.42
N ALA A 210 1.25 -8.66 1.45
CA ALA A 210 1.86 -9.92 1.05
C ALA A 210 1.26 -11.09 1.83
N SER A 211 1.10 -12.23 1.16
CA SER A 211 0.60 -13.45 1.80
C SER A 211 1.58 -14.06 2.81
N GLU A 212 2.85 -13.68 2.70
CA GLU A 212 3.97 -14.11 3.52
C GLU A 212 4.82 -12.88 3.87
N GLN A 213 5.43 -12.91 5.04
CA GLN A 213 6.37 -11.86 5.45
C GLN A 213 7.68 -11.99 4.69
N TRP A 214 8.32 -10.86 4.44
CA TRP A 214 9.65 -10.83 3.88
C TRP A 214 10.55 -9.88 4.67
N HIS A 215 11.86 -10.14 4.58
CA HIS A 215 12.89 -9.37 5.25
C HIS A 215 13.85 -8.79 4.20
N LEU A 216 14.17 -7.51 4.32
CA LEU A 216 15.28 -6.90 3.57
C LEU A 216 16.62 -7.42 4.11
N LEU A 217 17.22 -8.37 3.42
CA LEU A 217 18.63 -8.74 3.61
C LEU A 217 19.52 -7.75 2.83
N GLY A 218 19.69 -6.53 3.34
CA GLY A 218 20.61 -5.55 2.77
C GLY A 218 22.04 -5.74 3.30
N LYS A 219 23.01 -6.12 2.45
CA LYS A 219 24.45 -6.19 2.79
C LYS A 219 25.17 -4.83 2.77
N ASN A 220 24.57 -3.78 2.21
CA ASN A 220 25.21 -2.46 2.09
C ASN A 220 24.79 -1.50 3.21
N ARG A 221 25.77 -1.16 4.06
CA ARG A 221 25.65 -0.45 5.34
C ARG A 221 25.25 1.04 5.26
N MET A 222 24.86 1.56 4.09
CA MET A 222 24.57 3.00 3.94
C MET A 222 23.09 3.35 3.95
N PHE A 223 22.19 2.38 3.78
CA PHE A 223 20.76 2.69 3.68
C PHE A 223 19.94 2.42 4.94
N TYR A 224 20.38 1.57 5.87
CA TYR A 224 19.56 1.28 7.04
C TYR A 224 20.41 0.87 8.24
N ASN A 225 20.38 1.69 9.28
CA ASN A 225 20.64 1.25 10.66
C ASN A 225 19.40 0.53 11.25
N THR A 226 18.34 0.36 10.44
CA THR A 226 17.10 -0.33 10.77
C THR A 226 17.18 -1.79 10.32
N ARG A 227 16.87 -2.66 11.27
CA ARG A 227 17.17 -4.09 11.31
C ARG A 227 15.84 -4.82 11.13
N ASN A 228 15.78 -5.83 10.26
CA ASN A 228 14.75 -6.88 10.21
C ASN A 228 13.30 -6.48 10.57
N ILE A 229 12.77 -5.35 10.07
CA ILE A 229 11.33 -5.09 10.17
C ILE A 229 10.64 -6.20 9.35
N PRO A 230 9.76 -7.03 9.92
CA PRO A 230 8.94 -7.94 9.12
C PRO A 230 8.06 -7.08 8.22
N LEU A 231 8.37 -7.05 6.94
CA LEU A 231 7.56 -6.34 5.96
C LEU A 231 6.47 -7.27 5.47
N ILE A 232 5.25 -6.77 5.54
CA ILE A 232 4.06 -7.38 4.96
C ILE A 232 3.52 -6.54 3.81
N GLU A 233 4.10 -5.36 3.56
CA GLU A 233 3.75 -4.52 2.43
C GLU A 233 4.35 -5.08 1.14
N LEU A 234 3.63 -4.94 0.03
CA LEU A 234 4.10 -5.35 -1.30
C LEU A 234 4.96 -4.27 -1.97
N SER A 235 4.65 -3.01 -1.67
CA SER A 235 5.22 -1.79 -2.24
C SER A 235 4.96 -0.65 -1.25
N ASP A 236 5.76 0.41 -1.28
CA ASP A 236 5.52 1.64 -0.51
C ASP A 236 4.31 2.42 -1.04
N HIS A 237 3.93 2.16 -2.29
CA HIS A 237 2.63 2.50 -2.88
C HIS A 237 1.65 1.33 -2.85
N TYR A 238 0.39 1.60 -2.55
CA TYR A 238 -0.73 0.66 -2.70
C TYR A 238 -1.22 0.59 -4.15
N PRO A 239 -1.53 -0.62 -4.65
CA PRO A 239 -2.01 -0.79 -6.02
C PRO A 239 -3.40 -0.19 -6.25
N VAL A 240 -3.60 0.30 -7.47
CA VAL A 240 -4.88 0.85 -7.95
C VAL A 240 -5.51 -0.08 -8.96
N VAL A 241 -6.82 -0.30 -8.80
CA VAL A 241 -7.65 -1.11 -9.68
C VAL A 241 -8.71 -0.25 -10.35
N GLY A 242 -8.74 -0.25 -11.68
CA GLY A 242 -9.70 0.50 -12.48
C GLY A 242 -10.83 -0.38 -13.03
N PHE A 243 -12.08 0.08 -12.92
CA PHE A 243 -13.24 -0.63 -13.48
C PHE A 243 -14.44 0.28 -13.75
N PHE A 244 -15.28 -0.11 -14.71
CA PHE A 244 -16.59 0.49 -14.91
C PHE A 244 -17.58 0.02 -13.85
N ASN A 245 -18.53 0.88 -13.46
CA ASN A 245 -19.59 0.55 -12.50
C ASN A 245 -20.35 -0.70 -12.93
N LEU A 246 -19.99 -1.83 -12.32
CA LEU A 246 -20.74 -3.07 -12.43
C LEU A 246 -21.78 -3.02 -11.32
N SER A 247 -22.98 -2.57 -11.65
CA SER A 247 -24.17 -2.56 -10.80
C SER A 247 -24.56 -3.94 -10.21
N LYS A 248 -23.73 -4.97 -10.39
CA LYS A 248 -23.92 -6.35 -9.91
C LYS A 248 -22.68 -6.98 -9.28
N HIS A 249 -21.50 -6.35 -9.30
CA HIS A 249 -20.31 -6.92 -8.67
C HIS A 249 -20.07 -6.21 -7.33
N GLN A 250 -20.54 -6.84 -6.24
CA GLN A 250 -20.03 -6.52 -4.92
C GLN A 250 -18.56 -6.94 -4.93
N TRP A 251 -17.66 -5.95 -5.04
CA TRP A 251 -16.29 -6.19 -4.59
C TRP A 251 -16.38 -6.70 -3.16
N PRO A 252 -15.71 -7.79 -2.82
CA PRO A 252 -15.73 -8.28 -1.45
C PRO A 252 -15.39 -7.12 -0.55
N ASP A 253 -16.20 -6.91 0.50
CA ASP A 253 -15.82 -6.03 1.60
C ASP A 253 -14.35 -6.31 1.93
N ARG A 254 -13.59 -5.26 2.30
CA ARG A 254 -12.22 -5.44 2.79
C ARG A 254 -12.22 -6.67 3.67
N PRO A 255 -11.41 -7.71 3.38
CA PRO A 255 -11.46 -8.94 4.15
C PRO A 255 -11.34 -8.56 5.61
N SER A 256 -12.43 -8.70 6.38
CA SER A 256 -12.57 -8.17 7.75
C SER A 256 -11.70 -8.92 8.76
N GLY A 257 -10.65 -9.58 8.30
CA GLY A 257 -9.94 -10.65 8.99
C GLY A 257 -8.45 -10.41 9.16
N VAL A 258 -7.91 -9.28 8.70
CA VAL A 258 -6.52 -8.92 8.97
C VAL A 258 -6.50 -7.67 9.83
N LEU A 259 -6.88 -7.87 11.09
CA LEU A 259 -6.63 -6.91 12.17
C LEU A 259 -5.13 -6.62 12.17
N THR A 260 -4.76 -5.54 11.51
CA THR A 260 -3.36 -5.17 11.31
C THR A 260 -3.04 -4.03 12.22
N TYR A 261 -3.81 -2.95 12.14
CA TYR A 261 -3.66 -1.78 12.97
C TYR A 261 -4.72 -1.82 14.06
N VAL A 262 -4.26 -1.97 15.30
CA VAL A 262 -5.15 -2.16 16.44
C VAL A 262 -4.74 -1.25 17.58
N GLN A 263 -5.75 -0.84 18.33
CA GLN A 263 -5.57 -0.42 19.71
C GLN A 263 -6.01 -1.57 20.62
N ILE A 264 -5.40 -1.64 21.80
CA ILE A 264 -5.77 -2.58 22.83
C ILE A 264 -6.37 -1.78 23.97
N VAL A 265 -7.54 -2.18 24.43
CA VAL A 265 -8.20 -1.58 25.61
C VAL A 265 -8.48 -2.66 26.64
N THR A 266 -8.60 -2.30 27.91
CA THR A 266 -9.10 -3.23 28.95
C THR A 266 -10.56 -3.60 28.66
N ALA A 267 -10.95 -4.84 28.94
CA ALA A 267 -12.28 -5.33 28.61
C ALA A 267 -13.37 -4.84 29.57
N ASP A 268 -12.99 -4.53 30.80
CA ASP A 268 -13.86 -4.12 31.91
C ASP A 268 -14.09 -2.62 31.98
N THR A 269 -13.08 -1.83 31.61
CA THR A 269 -13.06 -0.37 31.82
C THR A 269 -12.80 0.44 30.56
N ASP A 270 -12.56 -0.22 29.42
CA ASP A 270 -12.28 0.41 28.12
C ASP A 270 -11.09 1.38 28.15
N LEU A 271 -10.17 1.18 29.09
CA LEU A 271 -8.98 1.99 29.24
C LEU A 271 -7.93 1.56 28.22
N PRO A 272 -7.34 2.49 27.46
CA PRO A 272 -6.38 2.15 26.42
C PRO A 272 -5.04 1.70 26.99
N VAL A 273 -4.36 0.81 26.27
CA VAL A 273 -2.93 0.53 26.47
C VAL A 273 -2.11 1.66 25.85
N ILE A 274 -1.24 2.29 26.63
CA ILE A 274 -0.41 3.43 26.24
C ILE A 274 1.07 3.09 26.42
N ILE A 275 1.88 3.40 25.42
CA ILE A 275 3.34 3.38 25.47
C ILE A 275 3.82 4.80 25.77
N HIS A 276 4.43 4.99 26.93
CA HIS A 276 5.01 6.28 27.33
C HIS A 276 6.39 6.05 27.95
N ASP A 277 7.43 6.72 27.43
CA ASP A 277 8.81 6.60 27.91
C ASP A 277 9.32 5.15 28.07
N ARG A 278 8.98 4.30 27.09
CA ARG A 278 9.29 2.84 27.06
C ARG A 278 8.59 2.01 28.14
N ASN A 279 7.65 2.59 28.88
CA ASN A 279 6.75 1.87 29.77
C ASN A 279 5.43 1.60 29.07
N ILE A 280 4.77 0.49 29.45
CA ILE A 280 3.44 0.16 28.99
C ILE A 280 2.47 0.34 30.17
N LEU A 281 1.51 1.23 29.96
CA LEU A 281 0.57 1.70 30.97
C LEU A 281 -0.86 1.44 30.50
N ILE A 282 -1.78 1.38 31.44
CA ILE A 282 -3.21 1.56 31.19
C ILE A 282 -3.54 3.05 31.36
N GLY A 283 -4.23 3.63 30.39
CA GLY A 283 -4.71 5.02 30.45
C GLY A 283 -5.65 5.25 31.63
N ASN A 284 -5.86 6.50 32.01
CA ASN A 284 -6.71 6.85 33.16
C ASN A 284 -8.17 7.11 32.76
N SER A 285 -8.43 7.28 31.46
CA SER A 285 -9.76 7.49 30.89
C SER A 285 -9.93 6.75 29.56
N SER A 286 -11.13 6.25 29.30
CA SER A 286 -11.50 5.59 28.04
C SER A 286 -11.45 6.53 26.82
N ASN A 287 -11.42 7.85 27.06
CA ASN A 287 -11.33 8.86 26.00
C ASN A 287 -9.88 9.20 25.62
N GLU A 288 -8.88 8.66 26.33
CA GLU A 288 -7.48 8.85 25.97
C GLU A 288 -7.14 8.13 24.66
N SER A 289 -6.20 8.69 23.88
CA SER A 289 -5.69 8.01 22.69
C SER A 289 -4.73 6.90 23.09
N GLY A 290 -5.12 5.65 22.80
CA GLY A 290 -4.25 4.49 22.98
C GLY A 290 -3.14 4.40 21.95
N SER A 291 -2.07 3.68 22.29
CA SER A 291 -0.99 3.40 21.36
C SER A 291 -1.45 2.51 20.21
N LEU A 292 -1.01 2.86 19.01
CA LEU A 292 -1.26 2.09 17.81
C LEU A 292 -0.30 0.90 17.75
N PHE A 293 -0.84 -0.29 17.50
CA PHE A 293 -0.04 -1.50 17.31
C PHE A 293 -0.26 -2.09 15.92
N ILE A 294 0.83 -2.51 15.29
CA ILE A 294 0.80 -3.44 14.16
C ILE A 294 0.81 -4.86 14.72
N LEU A 295 -0.34 -5.52 14.65
CA LEU A 295 -0.58 -6.88 15.12
C LEU A 295 -0.24 -7.89 14.03
N THR A 296 0.68 -8.81 14.34
CA THR A 296 1.09 -9.83 13.37
C THR A 296 1.36 -11.18 14.01
N ASN A 297 0.91 -12.29 13.41
CA ASN A 297 1.00 -13.65 13.97
C ASN A 297 2.28 -14.43 13.54
N ASN A 298 3.43 -13.74 13.53
CA ASN A 298 4.71 -14.09 12.89
C ASN A 298 5.45 -15.38 13.37
N ALA A 299 4.74 -16.48 13.61
CA ALA A 299 5.32 -17.82 13.80
C ALA A 299 4.80 -18.86 12.79
N SER A 300 3.93 -18.47 11.85
CA SER A 300 3.55 -19.31 10.73
C SER A 300 3.58 -18.48 9.44
N PRO A 301 4.54 -18.71 8.53
CA PRO A 301 4.73 -17.95 7.28
C PRO A 301 3.55 -18.05 6.29
N ARG A 302 2.43 -18.65 6.69
CA ARG A 302 1.36 -19.05 5.79
C ARG A 302 0.06 -18.43 6.27
N ARG A 303 -0.27 -17.27 5.69
CA ARG A 303 -1.60 -16.64 5.61
C ARG A 303 -1.98 -15.71 6.78
N HIS A 304 -1.77 -14.42 6.57
CA HIS A 304 -2.38 -13.32 7.34
C HIS A 304 -3.87 -13.12 7.00
N ARG A 305 -4.70 -14.17 6.97
CA ARG A 305 -6.13 -13.99 6.63
C ARG A 305 -7.06 -13.95 7.84
N CYS A 306 -6.56 -14.38 8.99
CA CYS A 306 -7.36 -14.72 10.15
C CYS A 306 -6.44 -14.89 11.37
N LEU A 307 -6.60 -14.05 12.38
CA LEU A 307 -5.98 -14.25 13.69
C LEU A 307 -6.82 -15.25 14.48
N ARG A 308 -6.20 -16.30 15.04
CA ARG A 308 -6.89 -17.32 15.83
C ARG A 308 -6.41 -17.30 17.26
N SER A 309 -7.29 -17.72 18.17
CA SER A 309 -6.92 -18.00 19.55
C SER A 309 -5.74 -18.98 19.61
N GLU A 310 -4.91 -18.82 20.64
CA GLU A 310 -3.71 -19.59 20.93
C GLU A 310 -2.55 -19.40 19.94
N GLN A 311 -2.64 -18.44 19.01
CA GLN A 311 -1.54 -18.10 18.10
C GLN A 311 -0.51 -17.18 18.77
N TYR A 312 0.74 -17.35 18.34
CA TYR A 312 1.81 -16.42 18.68
C TYR A 312 1.75 -15.18 17.78
N ILE A 313 1.77 -14.01 18.41
CA ILE A 313 1.73 -12.69 17.81
C ILE A 313 2.92 -11.85 18.22
N ILE A 314 3.20 -10.82 17.43
CA ILE A 314 4.05 -9.69 17.75
C ILE A 314 3.15 -8.45 17.70
N LEU A 315 3.25 -7.62 18.73
CA LEU A 315 2.63 -6.31 18.79
C LEU A 315 3.73 -5.28 18.52
N ILE A 316 3.88 -4.88 17.26
CA ILE A 316 4.86 -3.88 16.84
C ILE A 316 4.25 -2.50 17.11
N ASP A 317 5.06 -1.55 17.56
CA ASP A 317 4.63 -0.17 17.74
C ASP A 317 4.36 0.47 16.36
N GLY A 318 3.13 0.96 16.16
CA GLY A 318 2.71 1.57 14.90
C GLY A 318 3.41 2.88 14.58
N ASP A 319 3.80 3.64 15.61
CA ASP A 319 4.49 4.92 15.45
C ASP A 319 6.02 4.74 15.36
N LYS A 320 6.55 3.65 15.94
CA LYS A 320 7.99 3.31 15.94
C LYS A 320 8.23 1.83 15.60
N PRO A 321 8.15 1.43 14.31
CA PRO A 321 8.16 0.02 13.89
C PRO A 321 9.42 -0.77 14.25
N GLU A 322 10.50 -0.11 14.68
CA GLU A 322 11.68 -0.76 15.23
C GLU A 322 11.52 -1.23 16.68
N PHE A 323 10.36 -1.01 17.30
CA PHE A 323 10.01 -1.45 18.64
C PHE A 323 8.78 -2.37 18.65
N TYR A 324 8.73 -3.24 19.65
CA TYR A 324 7.63 -4.18 19.87
C TYR A 324 7.40 -4.42 21.36
N LEU A 325 6.19 -4.84 21.67
CA LEU A 325 5.77 -5.31 22.99
C LEU A 325 6.02 -6.82 23.12
N SER A 326 6.77 -7.21 24.15
CA SER A 326 6.85 -8.61 24.61
C SER A 326 7.15 -8.65 26.10
N ASP A 327 6.67 -9.68 26.81
CA ASP A 327 6.88 -9.85 28.26
C ASP A 327 6.56 -8.60 29.08
N ALA A 328 5.51 -7.88 28.70
CA ALA A 328 5.11 -6.58 29.25
C ALA A 328 6.23 -5.52 29.25
N LYS A 329 7.14 -5.62 28.28
CA LYS A 329 8.27 -4.70 28.08
C LYS A 329 8.31 -4.21 26.65
N TYR A 330 8.82 -2.99 26.49
CA TYR A 330 8.98 -2.32 25.21
C TYR A 330 10.43 -2.52 24.71
N PHE A 331 10.59 -3.38 23.71
CA PHE A 331 11.90 -3.78 23.21
C PHE A 331 12.19 -3.19 21.84
N ARG A 332 13.42 -2.71 21.65
CA ARG A 332 13.95 -2.42 20.33
C ARG A 332 14.38 -3.71 19.65
N MET A 333 14.04 -3.88 18.37
CA MET A 333 14.50 -5.00 17.56
C MET A 333 16.03 -4.97 17.40
N LYS A 334 16.72 -6.01 17.91
CA LYS A 334 18.19 -6.18 17.77
C LYS A 334 18.51 -7.36 16.85
N TYR A 335 19.54 -7.19 16.02
CA TYR A 335 20.05 -8.23 15.11
C TYR A 335 20.55 -9.44 15.90
N GLY A 336 20.32 -10.65 15.39
CA GLY A 336 20.91 -11.88 15.92
C GLY A 336 20.41 -12.35 17.30
N MET A 337 19.47 -11.65 17.95
CA MET A 337 18.87 -12.18 19.18
C MET A 337 17.99 -13.39 18.81
N GLU A 338 18.35 -14.55 19.37
CA GLU A 338 17.54 -15.76 19.33
C GLU A 338 16.08 -15.46 19.69
N GLN A 339 15.20 -16.17 19.01
CA GLN A 339 13.80 -15.85 18.75
C GLN A 339 12.86 -15.88 19.97
N VAL A 340 13.40 -15.89 21.20
CA VAL A 340 12.71 -16.47 22.35
C VAL A 340 11.71 -15.50 23.02
N ASN A 341 11.97 -14.19 22.98
CA ASN A 341 11.15 -13.18 23.69
C ASN A 341 10.47 -12.16 22.76
N ARG A 342 10.13 -12.55 21.53
CA ARG A 342 9.45 -11.65 20.59
C ARG A 342 7.95 -11.84 20.52
N PHE A 343 7.48 -12.97 21.03
CA PHE A 343 6.15 -13.45 20.77
C PHE A 343 5.31 -13.45 22.04
N LEU A 344 4.10 -12.97 21.90
CA LEU A 344 3.03 -13.12 22.87
C LEU A 344 2.05 -14.14 22.32
N LYS A 345 1.45 -14.96 23.18
CA LYS A 345 0.35 -15.81 22.78
C LYS A 345 -0.96 -15.08 23.07
N ILE A 346 -1.79 -14.92 22.05
CA ILE A 346 -3.11 -14.33 22.19
C ILE A 346 -4.13 -15.43 22.44
N ILE A 347 -4.96 -15.29 23.47
CA ILE A 347 -5.94 -16.29 23.86
C ILE A 347 -7.31 -15.63 23.96
N GLN A 348 -8.17 -15.91 22.98
CA GLN A 348 -9.55 -15.44 22.97
C GLN A 348 -10.35 -16.15 24.07
N ILE A 349 -11.08 -15.38 24.87
CA ILE A 349 -11.86 -15.87 26.02
C ILE A 349 -13.37 -15.73 25.86
N ASP A 350 -13.83 -14.91 24.90
CA ASP A 350 -15.25 -14.83 24.53
C ASP A 350 -15.63 -15.96 23.54
N ASN A 351 -16.83 -15.86 22.93
CA ASN A 351 -17.32 -16.83 21.95
C ASN A 351 -16.26 -17.09 20.88
N GLN A 352 -15.60 -18.25 20.97
CA GLN A 352 -14.48 -18.60 20.11
C GLN A 352 -14.91 -18.63 18.64
N THR A 353 -14.67 -17.53 17.96
CA THR A 353 -14.90 -17.40 16.53
C THR A 353 -13.74 -18.08 15.80
N LYS A 354 -14.00 -18.54 14.57
CA LYS A 354 -12.95 -19.12 13.72
C LYS A 354 -11.79 -18.14 13.44
N CYS A 355 -12.09 -16.84 13.47
CA CYS A 355 -11.16 -15.72 13.39
C CYS A 355 -11.56 -14.69 14.43
N MET A 356 -10.60 -14.18 15.20
CA MET A 356 -10.80 -13.03 16.08
C MET A 356 -11.28 -11.84 15.24
N GLN A 357 -12.17 -11.04 15.82
CA GLN A 357 -12.77 -9.87 15.21
C GLN A 357 -12.46 -8.63 16.05
N THR A 358 -12.78 -7.44 15.53
CA THR A 358 -12.84 -6.25 16.38
C THR A 358 -13.80 -6.51 17.55
N ASN A 359 -13.48 -5.96 18.72
CA ASN A 359 -14.11 -6.21 20.02
C ASN A 359 -13.97 -7.62 20.59
N SER A 360 -13.26 -8.56 19.95
CA SER A 360 -12.97 -9.85 20.58
C SER A 360 -12.21 -9.66 21.89
N THR A 361 -12.65 -10.37 22.93
CA THR A 361 -12.03 -10.34 24.26
C THR A 361 -10.95 -11.41 24.36
N PHE A 362 -9.76 -11.01 24.83
CA PHE A 362 -8.60 -11.89 24.91
C PHE A 362 -7.72 -11.60 26.12
N ILE A 363 -6.83 -12.53 26.42
CA ILE A 363 -5.71 -12.37 27.35
C ILE A 363 -4.39 -12.57 26.60
N LEU A 364 -3.31 -11.99 27.13
CA LEU A 364 -1.95 -12.14 26.59
C LEU A 364 -1.11 -12.99 27.53
N GLN A 365 -0.43 -13.98 26.96
CA GLN A 365 0.52 -14.85 27.66
C GLN A 365 1.92 -14.67 27.08
N THR A 366 2.95 -14.68 27.93
CA THR A 366 4.35 -14.61 27.51
C THR A 366 4.84 -15.93 26.91
N ARG A 367 5.92 -15.89 26.11
CA ARG A 367 6.47 -17.11 25.50
C ARG A 367 7.36 -17.91 26.45
N LEU A 368 8.10 -17.24 27.34
CA LEU A 368 9.15 -17.86 28.17
C LEU A 368 8.75 -18.19 29.61
N SER A 369 7.53 -17.89 30.01
CA SER A 369 7.03 -18.17 31.35
C SER A 369 5.53 -18.40 31.29
N THR A 370 4.95 -19.10 32.24
CA THR A 370 3.49 -19.26 32.39
C THR A 370 2.76 -17.95 32.72
N GLY A 371 3.42 -16.80 32.55
CA GLY A 371 2.97 -15.49 32.96
C GLY A 371 1.92 -14.91 32.01
N TYR A 372 0.80 -14.49 32.56
CA TYR A 372 -0.20 -13.69 31.89
C TYR A 372 0.00 -12.21 32.21
N PHE A 373 -0.40 -11.37 31.26
CA PHE A 373 -0.44 -9.93 31.46
C PHE A 373 -1.46 -9.59 32.55
N TYR A 374 -1.07 -8.71 33.45
CA TYR A 374 -1.83 -8.26 34.60
C TYR A 374 -1.54 -6.77 34.82
N VAL A 375 -2.55 -6.02 35.27
CA VAL A 375 -2.40 -4.62 35.60
C VAL A 375 -2.06 -4.51 37.07
N ASN A 376 -0.91 -3.93 37.38
CA ASN A 376 -0.56 -3.67 38.76
C ASN A 376 -1.45 -2.53 39.31
N ASN A 377 -2.39 -2.88 40.19
CA ASN A 377 -3.35 -1.96 40.81
C ASN A 377 -2.72 -0.75 41.53
N THR A 378 -1.42 -0.81 41.85
CA THR A 378 -0.70 0.30 42.52
C THR A 378 -0.09 1.32 41.56
N SER A 379 0.07 0.98 40.27
CA SER A 379 0.87 1.81 39.35
C SER A 379 0.28 1.94 37.94
N SER A 380 -0.83 1.25 37.62
CA SER A 380 -1.39 1.16 36.27
C SER A 380 -0.43 0.57 35.22
N HIS A 381 0.73 0.07 35.65
CA HIS A 381 1.68 -0.60 34.77
C HIS A 381 1.19 -2.01 34.43
N LEU A 382 1.38 -2.38 33.17
CA LEU A 382 1.25 -3.77 32.74
C LEU A 382 2.49 -4.57 33.14
N CYS A 383 2.29 -5.72 33.79
CA CYS A 383 3.33 -6.71 34.03
C CYS A 383 2.88 -8.11 33.62
N ALA A 384 3.84 -8.97 33.25
CA ALA A 384 3.60 -10.41 33.03
C ALA A 384 3.87 -11.20 34.32
N CYS A 385 3.05 -10.96 35.34
CA CYS A 385 3.38 -11.22 36.75
C CYS A 385 2.44 -12.23 37.44
N THR A 386 1.32 -12.61 36.81
CA THR A 386 0.44 -13.68 37.32
C THR A 386 0.63 -14.97 36.54
N ASN A 387 0.64 -16.12 37.22
CA ASN A 387 0.59 -17.44 36.57
C ASN A 387 -0.85 -18.00 36.53
N ASP A 388 -1.80 -17.31 37.16
CA ASP A 388 -3.20 -17.68 37.18
C ASP A 388 -3.92 -17.05 35.98
N ARG A 389 -4.48 -17.89 35.12
CA ARG A 389 -5.20 -17.48 33.93
C ARG A 389 -6.46 -16.67 34.28
N GLU A 390 -7.13 -16.99 35.39
CA GLU A 390 -8.36 -16.32 35.79
C GLU A 390 -8.11 -14.89 36.29
N GLN A 391 -6.90 -14.63 36.79
CA GLN A 391 -6.47 -13.31 37.22
C GLN A 391 -5.89 -12.47 36.09
N ALA A 392 -5.71 -13.02 34.89
CA ALA A 392 -5.15 -12.30 33.76
C ALA A 392 -6.02 -11.08 33.39
N GLN A 393 -5.38 -9.97 33.05
CA GLN A 393 -6.09 -8.81 32.51
C GLN A 393 -6.73 -9.20 31.19
N GLN A 394 -8.04 -8.97 31.11
CA GLN A 394 -8.81 -9.13 29.89
C GLN A 394 -8.72 -7.85 29.06
N PHE A 395 -8.49 -8.01 27.76
CA PHE A 395 -8.41 -6.93 26.80
C PHE A 395 -9.44 -7.11 25.70
N ARG A 396 -9.83 -6.02 25.05
CA ARG A 396 -10.56 -6.02 23.78
C ARG A 396 -9.69 -5.46 22.69
N LEU A 397 -9.82 -6.07 21.51
CA LEU A 397 -9.08 -5.66 20.33
C LEU A 397 -9.90 -4.63 19.55
N ILE A 398 -9.39 -3.42 19.40
CA ILE A 398 -10.09 -2.36 18.64
C ILE A 398 -9.37 -2.19 17.31
N GLU A 399 -10.03 -2.59 16.22
CA GLU A 399 -9.52 -2.31 14.88
C GLU A 399 -9.54 -0.80 14.61
N VAL A 400 -8.37 -0.25 14.26
CA VAL A 400 -8.28 1.15 13.86
C VAL A 400 -8.63 1.25 12.39
N GLN A 401 -9.89 1.61 12.13
CA GLN A 401 -10.38 1.82 10.77
C GLN A 401 -9.70 3.07 10.16
N ARG A 402 -9.16 2.93 8.94
CA ARG A 402 -8.52 4.02 8.18
C ARG A 402 -9.45 5.19 7.82
N LYS A 403 -10.71 5.21 8.27
CA LYS A 403 -11.77 6.16 7.88
C LYS A 403 -11.53 7.60 8.34
N ASN A 404 -10.62 7.83 9.28
CA ASN A 404 -10.30 9.16 9.81
C ASN A 404 -8.99 9.75 9.25
N ILE A 405 -8.37 9.12 8.26
CA ILE A 405 -7.13 9.62 7.66
C ILE A 405 -7.49 10.66 6.60
N SER A 406 -7.13 11.90 6.90
CA SER A 406 -7.06 12.97 5.92
C SER A 406 -5.88 12.68 4.98
N CYS A 407 -6.15 12.35 3.72
CA CYS A 407 -5.15 12.55 2.65
C CYS A 407 -5.11 14.03 2.21
N THR A 408 -6.00 14.87 2.75
CA THR A 408 -5.93 16.32 2.56
C THR A 408 -4.73 16.89 3.32
N ILE A 409 -3.87 17.58 2.58
CA ILE A 409 -2.74 18.34 3.10
C ILE A 409 -3.29 19.47 3.98
N ASN A 410 -2.84 19.57 5.23
CA ASN A 410 -2.84 20.87 5.91
C ASN A 410 -1.66 21.65 5.30
N HIS A 411 -1.96 22.50 4.31
CA HIS A 411 -0.97 23.36 3.67
C HIS A 411 -0.38 24.38 4.66
#